data_AF-A0A816HMW6-F1
#
_entry.id   AF-A0A816HMW6-F1
#
_cell.length_a   1.000
_cell.length_b   1.000
_cell.length_c   1.000
_cell.angle_alpha   90.00
_cell.angle_beta   90.00
_cell.angle_gamma   90.00
#
_symmetry.space_group_name_H-M   'P 1'
#
loop_
_entity.id
_entity.type
_entity.pdbx_description
1 polymer ?
#
loop_
_entity_poly.entity_id
_entity_poly.type
_entity_poly.pdbx_seq_one_letter_code
_entity_poly.pdbx_strand_id
1 'polypeptide(L)'
;MMRKGIRFDKKQSIKTAKWRIIIVFIVVVLTNIVDPIQRRLVEDNTNDEKRFWCILTYSSTVQIFNMIANVFHFCLPFIINLVSTSIIIIDSTRLKSSVQAGQGRKQHLIKQLEEHRHLGVAHLRLFEINANGFR
;
A
#
# COMPACT_ATOMS: atom_id res chain seq x y z
N MET A 1 -16.95 -17.98 -7.78
CA MET A 1 -16.31 -17.53 -9.03
C MET A 1 -17.20 -16.45 -9.65
N MET A 2 -16.93 -15.17 -9.39
CA MET A 2 -17.83 -14.06 -9.76
C MET A 2 -17.63 -13.66 -11.23
N ARG A 3 -18.66 -13.86 -12.06
CA ARG A 3 -18.77 -13.31 -13.42
C ARG A 3 -18.89 -11.79 -13.35
N LYS A 4 -17.83 -11.08 -13.75
CA LYS A 4 -17.99 -9.89 -14.60
C LYS A 4 -17.74 -10.32 -16.05
N GLY A 5 -18.75 -10.89 -16.70
CA GLY A 5 -18.86 -10.80 -18.16
C GLY A 5 -19.23 -9.34 -18.45
N ILE A 6 -18.65 -8.61 -19.40
CA ILE A 6 -18.41 -8.96 -20.80
C ILE A 6 -17.09 -8.34 -21.34
N ARG A 7 -16.24 -7.73 -20.49
CA ARG A 7 -15.00 -7.05 -20.94
C ARG A 7 -13.73 -7.33 -20.13
N PHE A 8 -13.68 -8.36 -19.28
CA PHE A 8 -12.42 -8.74 -18.63
C PHE A 8 -11.50 -9.43 -19.65
N ASP A 9 -10.72 -8.64 -20.37
CA ASP A 9 -9.69 -9.14 -21.25
C ASP A 9 -8.45 -9.50 -20.41
N LYS A 10 -8.24 -10.81 -20.22
CA LYS A 10 -7.11 -11.36 -19.47
C LYS A 10 -5.75 -10.90 -20.05
N LYS A 11 -5.63 -10.78 -21.38
CA LYS A 11 -4.38 -10.34 -22.02
C LYS A 11 -4.15 -8.85 -21.75
N GLN A 12 -5.19 -8.02 -21.80
CA GLN A 12 -5.09 -6.60 -21.43
C GLN A 12 -4.80 -6.41 -19.94
N SER A 13 -5.45 -7.19 -19.06
CA SER A 13 -5.21 -7.11 -17.61
C SER A 13 -3.75 -7.42 -17.25
N ILE A 14 -3.16 -8.47 -17.85
CA ILE A 14 -1.75 -8.82 -17.63
C ILE A 14 -0.83 -7.71 -18.16
N LYS A 15 -1.08 -7.19 -19.37
CA LYS A 15 -0.29 -6.08 -19.94
C LYS A 15 -0.35 -4.84 -19.07
N THR A 16 -1.54 -4.45 -18.62
CA THR A 16 -1.75 -3.30 -17.73
C THR A 16 -1.08 -3.50 -16.39
N ALA A 17 -1.16 -4.69 -15.79
CA ALA A 17 -0.47 -4.99 -14.54
C ALA A 17 1.05 -4.90 -14.68
N LYS A 18 1.62 -5.47 -15.75
CA LYS A 18 3.05 -5.35 -16.05
C LYS A 18 3.48 -3.89 -16.21
N TRP A 19 2.72 -3.11 -16.97
CA TRP A 19 3.03 -1.70 -17.20
C TRP A 19 2.94 -0.87 -15.92
N ARG A 20 1.92 -1.13 -15.07
CA ARG A 20 1.79 -0.52 -13.74
C ARG A 20 2.98 -0.84 -12.85
N ILE A 21 3.42 -2.10 -12.79
CA ILE A 21 4.59 -2.51 -11.99
C ILE A 21 5.86 -1.77 -12.47
N ILE A 22 6.08 -1.71 -13.79
CA ILE A 22 7.25 -1.00 -14.36
C ILE A 22 7.22 0.49 -14.01
N ILE A 23 6.07 1.15 -14.15
CA ILE A 23 5.93 2.57 -13.80
C ILE A 23 6.21 2.80 -12.33
N VAL A 24 5.61 2.00 -11.45
CA VAL A 24 5.83 2.14 -10.00
C VAL A 24 7.30 1.97 -9.68
N PHE A 25 7.97 0.97 -10.27
CA PHE A 25 9.40 0.75 -10.09
C PHE A 25 10.22 1.97 -10.52
N ILE A 26 9.96 2.53 -11.71
CA ILE A 26 10.66 3.72 -12.20
C ILE A 26 10.44 4.91 -11.26
N VAL A 27 9.21 5.18 -10.85
CA VAL A 27 8.87 6.30 -9.95
C VAL A 27 9.57 6.16 -8.59
N VAL A 28 9.60 4.95 -8.03
CA VAL A 28 10.29 4.66 -6.78
C VAL A 28 11.78 4.94 -6.92
N VAL A 29 12.43 4.42 -7.97
CA VAL A 29 13.86 4.64 -8.21
C VAL A 29 14.16 6.12 -8.39
N LEU A 30 13.38 6.86 -9.19
CA LEU A 30 13.58 8.28 -9.42
C LEU A 30 13.40 9.13 -8.17
N THR A 31 12.48 8.73 -7.29
CA THR A 31 12.27 9.43 -6.01
C THR A 31 13.46 9.17 -5.07
N ASN A 32 13.94 7.94 -5.03
CA ASN A 32 15.01 7.53 -4.11
C ASN A 32 16.42 7.89 -4.61
N ILE A 33 16.64 8.14 -5.91
CA ILE A 33 17.96 8.50 -6.45
C ILE A 33 18.38 9.93 -6.10
N VAL A 34 17.43 10.79 -5.73
CA VAL A 34 17.72 12.17 -5.33
C VAL A 34 18.52 12.21 -4.01
N ASP A 35 18.24 11.28 -3.10
CA ASP A 35 18.91 11.18 -1.80
C ASP A 35 20.43 10.89 -1.88
N PRO A 36 20.92 9.88 -2.64
CA PRO A 36 22.34 9.64 -2.76
C PRO A 36 23.08 10.73 -3.55
N ILE A 37 22.43 11.40 -4.51
CA ILE A 37 23.07 12.47 -5.31
C ILE A 37 23.42 13.69 -4.44
N GLN A 38 22.63 13.96 -3.39
CA GLN A 38 22.83 15.11 -2.53
C GLN A 38 23.68 14.83 -1.29
N ARG A 39 24.19 13.61 -1.14
CA ARG A 39 25.18 13.30 -0.10
C ARG A 39 26.52 13.90 -0.48
N ARG A 40 27.06 14.73 0.39
CA ARG A 40 28.43 15.24 0.30
C ARG A 40 29.26 14.66 1.43
N LEU A 41 30.48 14.26 1.10
CA LEU A 41 31.51 13.89 2.06
C LEU A 41 32.27 15.16 2.43
N VAL A 42 32.27 15.51 3.71
CA VAL A 42 33.01 16.65 4.26
C VAL A 42 34.12 16.10 5.14
N GLU A 43 35.36 16.51 4.87
CA GLU A 43 36.51 16.15 5.69
C GLU A 43 36.62 17.16 6.84
N ASP A 44 36.62 16.65 8.07
CA ASP A 44 36.83 17.44 9.27
C ASP A 44 38.30 17.36 9.65
N ASN A 45 39.01 18.46 9.42
CA ASN A 45 40.44 18.61 9.65
C ASN A 45 40.76 19.25 11.02
N THR A 46 39.78 19.31 11.93
CA THR A 46 39.91 20.05 13.20
C THR A 46 40.56 19.22 14.31
N ASN A 47 40.73 17.90 14.12
CA ASN A 47 41.45 16.99 15.01
C ASN A 47 42.61 16.32 14.27
N ASP A 48 43.61 15.83 14.99
CA ASP A 48 44.75 15.06 14.44
C ASP A 48 44.32 13.75 13.71
N GLU A 49 43.03 13.41 13.79
CA GLU A 49 42.40 12.29 13.09
C GLU A 49 41.58 12.79 11.89
N LYS A 50 41.90 12.28 10.70
CA LYS A 50 41.08 12.51 9.50
C LYS A 50 39.73 11.83 9.63
N ARG A 51 38.66 12.60 9.86
CA ARG A 51 37.28 12.09 9.94
C ARG A 51 36.48 12.59 8.73
N PHE A 52 35.83 11.64 8.04
CA PHE A 52 34.90 11.96 6.95
C PHE A 52 33.47 11.95 7.48
N TRP A 53 32.77 13.08 7.34
CA TRP A 53 31.35 13.20 7.64
C TRP A 53 30.53 13.05 6.37
N CYS A 54 29.52 12.19 6.40
CA CYS A 54 28.50 12.13 5.35
C CYS A 54 27.37 13.08 5.72
N ILE A 55 27.38 14.30 5.16
CA ILE A 55 26.37 15.32 5.43
C ILE A 55 25.40 15.39 4.24
N LEU A 56 24.10 15.31 4.53
CA LEU A 56 23.07 15.54 3.53
C LEU A 56 22.77 17.03 3.44
N THR A 57 23.07 17.63 2.29
CA THR A 57 22.79 19.04 2.02
C THR A 57 21.62 19.13 1.04
N TYR A 58 20.39 19.05 1.58
CA TYR A 58 19.19 19.31 0.79
C TYR A 58 18.99 20.81 0.64
N SER A 59 18.61 21.28 -0.55
CA SER A 59 17.94 22.57 -0.67
C SER A 59 16.52 22.45 -0.12
N SER A 60 15.96 23.55 0.40
CA SER A 60 14.60 23.54 0.99
C SER A 60 13.54 22.99 0.02
N THR A 61 13.69 23.25 -1.28
CA THR A 61 12.82 22.72 -2.33
C THR A 61 12.89 21.21 -2.44
N VAL A 62 14.10 20.62 -2.39
CA VAL A 62 14.28 19.17 -2.51
C VAL A 62 13.83 18.46 -1.25
N GLN A 63 14.02 19.08 -0.08
CA GLN A 63 13.51 18.55 1.18
C GLN A 63 11.98 18.48 1.19
N ILE A 64 11.29 19.53 0.71
CA ILE A 64 9.83 19.54 0.59
C ILE A 64 9.36 18.46 -0.40
N PHE A 65 10.02 18.33 -1.54
CA PHE A 65 9.69 17.30 -2.52
C PHE A 65 9.86 15.89 -1.96
N ASN A 66 10.97 15.61 -1.28
CA ASN A 66 11.25 14.30 -0.67
C ASN A 66 10.22 13.96 0.42
N MET A 67 9.88 14.93 1.26
CA MET A 67 8.84 14.77 2.28
C MET A 67 7.49 14.41 1.66
N ILE A 68 7.06 15.18 0.64
CA ILE A 68 5.81 14.93 -0.07
C ILE A 68 5.82 13.54 -0.71
N ALA A 69 6.90 13.20 -1.42
CA ALA A 69 7.02 11.93 -2.11
C ALA A 69 6.99 10.74 -1.14
N ASN A 70 7.62 10.83 0.02
CA ASN A 70 7.59 9.79 1.05
C ASN A 70 6.18 9.61 1.64
N VAL A 71 5.45 10.70 1.87
CA VAL A 71 4.04 10.64 2.31
C VAL A 71 3.19 9.94 1.25
N PHE A 72 3.37 10.25 -0.03
CA PHE A 72 2.66 9.55 -1.10
C PHE A 72 3.00 8.06 -1.17
N HIS A 73 4.27 7.68 -1.07
CA HIS A 73 4.68 6.27 -1.09
C HIS A 73 4.07 5.48 0.07
N PHE A 74 3.88 6.10 1.24
CA PHE A 74 3.25 5.47 2.38
C PHE A 74 1.72 5.41 2.28
N CYS A 75 1.08 6.52 1.90
CA CYS A 75 -0.38 6.62 1.90
C CYS A 75 -1.04 5.94 0.69
N LEU A 76 -0.39 5.98 -0.49
CA LEU A 76 -0.98 5.50 -1.74
C LEU A 76 -1.31 3.99 -1.72
N PRO A 77 -0.45 3.08 -1.22
CA PRO A 77 -0.79 1.66 -1.11
C PRO A 77 -2.01 1.40 -0.23
N PHE A 78 -2.13 2.13 0.88
CA PHE A 78 -3.24 1.99 1.81
C PHE A 78 -4.57 2.42 1.16
N ILE A 79 -4.58 3.58 0.49
CA ILE A 79 -5.77 4.10 -0.20
C ILE A 79 -6.20 3.15 -1.33
N ILE A 80 -5.27 2.64 -2.13
CA ILE A 80 -5.57 1.69 -3.21
C ILE A 80 -6.20 0.41 -2.64
N ASN A 81 -5.64 -0.14 -1.57
CA ASN A 81 -6.16 -1.34 -0.93
C ASN A 81 -7.55 -1.12 -0.34
N LEU A 82 -7.78 0.03 0.30
CA LEU A 82 -9.08 0.39 0.85
C LEU A 82 -10.13 0.50 -0.27
N VAL A 83 -9.85 1.28 -1.31
CA VAL A 83 -10.76 1.47 -2.46
C VAL A 83 -11.03 0.15 -3.18
N SER A 84 -10.00 -0.65 -3.45
CA SER A 84 -10.13 -1.96 -4.11
C SER A 84 -11.08 -2.88 -3.32
N THR A 85 -10.86 -2.97 -2.01
CA THR A 85 -11.67 -3.78 -1.10
C THR A 85 -13.11 -3.26 -1.03
N SER A 86 -13.30 -1.95 -0.91
CA SER A 86 -14.64 -1.33 -0.93
C SER A 86 -15.40 -1.63 -2.22
N ILE A 87 -14.76 -1.53 -3.39
CA ILE A 87 -15.38 -1.85 -4.69
C ILE A 87 -15.81 -3.33 -4.72
N ILE A 88 -14.94 -4.26 -4.31
CA ILE A 88 -15.25 -5.69 -4.28
C ILE A 88 -16.44 -5.98 -3.36
N ILE A 89 -16.50 -5.36 -2.18
CA ILE A 89 -17.59 -5.52 -1.23
C ILE A 89 -18.90 -4.95 -1.79
N ILE A 90 -18.87 -3.76 -2.38
CA ILE A 90 -20.05 -3.12 -2.98
C ILE A 90 -20.57 -3.97 -4.15
N ASP A 91 -19.70 -4.45 -5.03
CA ASP A 91 -20.10 -5.29 -6.15
C ASP A 91 -20.66 -6.64 -5.67
N SER A 92 -20.04 -7.25 -4.65
CA SER A 92 -20.52 -8.49 -4.02
C SER A 92 -21.90 -8.31 -3.37
N THR A 93 -22.14 -7.18 -2.70
CA THR A 93 -23.44 -6.90 -2.05
C THR A 93 -24.56 -6.57 -3.04
N ARG A 94 -24.26 -5.85 -4.13
CA ARG A 94 -25.17 -5.58 -5.25
C ARG A 94 -25.52 -6.85 -6.03
N LEU A 95 -24.53 -7.71 -6.30
CA LEU A 95 -24.75 -9.01 -6.93
C LEU A 95 -25.64 -9.89 -6.04
N LYS A 96 -25.38 -9.92 -4.73
CA LYS A 96 -26.20 -10.64 -3.76
C LYS A 96 -27.61 -10.04 -3.63
N SER A 97 -27.84 -8.74 -3.86
CA SER A 97 -29.19 -8.14 -3.74
C SER A 97 -30.06 -8.43 -4.96
N SER A 98 -29.44 -8.47 -6.15
CA SER A 98 -30.12 -8.88 -7.38
C SER A 98 -30.44 -10.38 -7.39
N VAL A 99 -29.59 -11.22 -6.78
CA VAL A 99 -29.80 -12.69 -6.72
C VAL A 99 -30.74 -13.11 -5.58
N GLN A 100 -30.90 -12.31 -4.52
CA GLN A 100 -31.66 -12.70 -3.32
C GLN A 100 -32.93 -11.88 -3.08
N ALA A 101 -33.68 -11.59 -4.15
CA ALA A 101 -35.11 -11.39 -4.04
C ALA A 101 -35.89 -12.66 -3.59
N GLY A 102 -35.21 -13.80 -3.36
CA GLY A 102 -35.79 -15.01 -2.76
C GLY A 102 -34.85 -15.68 -1.74
N GLN A 103 -35.27 -15.75 -0.47
CA GLN A 103 -34.84 -16.58 0.66
C GLN A 103 -33.34 -16.84 1.04
N GLY A 104 -32.36 -16.97 0.15
CA GLY A 104 -31.04 -17.56 0.48
C GLY A 104 -30.00 -16.67 1.19
N ARG A 105 -30.29 -15.37 1.37
CA ARG A 105 -29.32 -14.32 1.78
C ARG A 105 -28.83 -14.40 3.19
N LYS A 106 -29.76 -14.54 4.14
CA LYS A 106 -29.42 -14.49 5.56
C LYS A 106 -28.61 -15.71 5.95
N GLN A 107 -29.00 -16.90 5.51
CA GLN A 107 -28.34 -18.15 5.88
C GLN A 107 -26.91 -18.26 5.33
N HIS A 108 -26.67 -17.85 4.08
CA HIS A 108 -25.31 -17.92 3.51
C HIS A 108 -24.37 -16.85 4.10
N LEU A 109 -24.89 -15.68 4.47
CA LEU A 109 -24.10 -14.62 5.10
C LEU A 109 -23.72 -14.95 6.55
N ILE A 110 -24.63 -15.55 7.33
CA ILE A 110 -24.33 -16.04 8.69
C ILE A 110 -23.22 -17.11 8.62
N LYS A 111 -23.31 -18.02 7.65
CA LYS A 111 -22.32 -19.08 7.46
C LYS A 111 -20.93 -18.53 7.08
N GLN A 112 -20.85 -17.55 6.16
CA GLN A 112 -19.58 -16.93 5.80
C GLN A 112 -18.99 -16.03 6.91
N LEU A 113 -19.85 -15.42 7.74
CA LEU A 113 -19.41 -14.64 8.89
C LEU A 113 -18.88 -15.55 10.01
N GLU A 114 -19.47 -16.73 10.19
CA GLU A 114 -18.99 -17.76 11.10
C GLU A 114 -17.67 -18.38 10.63
N GLU A 115 -17.54 -18.65 9.33
CA GLU A 115 -16.34 -19.23 8.71
C GLU A 115 -15.14 -18.26 8.72
N HIS A 116 -15.38 -16.95 8.56
CA HIS A 116 -14.34 -15.91 8.60
C HIS A 116 -14.26 -15.13 9.93
N ARG A 117 -14.94 -15.58 10.99
CA ARG A 117 -14.86 -15.00 12.35
C ARG A 117 -13.43 -14.89 12.88
N HIS A 118 -12.53 -15.76 12.44
CA HIS A 118 -11.11 -15.75 12.81
C HIS A 118 -10.28 -14.67 12.10
N LEU A 119 -10.70 -14.16 10.93
CA LEU A 119 -9.94 -13.16 10.16
C LEU A 119 -10.04 -11.74 10.74
N GLY A 120 -11.16 -11.42 11.40
CA GLY A 120 -11.31 -10.18 12.17
C GLY A 120 -10.52 -10.19 13.48
N VAL A 121 -10.48 -11.35 14.15
CA VAL A 121 -9.74 -11.53 15.42
C VAL A 121 -8.22 -11.48 15.20
N ALA A 122 -7.70 -11.95 14.05
CA ALA A 122 -6.27 -11.94 13.76
C ALA A 122 -5.68 -10.52 13.70
N HIS A 123 -6.36 -9.59 13.01
CA HIS A 123 -5.90 -8.20 12.89
C HIS A 123 -6.05 -7.42 14.21
N LEU A 124 -7.06 -7.75 15.02
CA LEU A 124 -7.23 -7.16 16.35
C LEU A 124 -6.21 -7.69 17.37
N ARG A 125 -5.89 -8.99 17.35
CA ARG A 125 -4.84 -9.56 18.23
C ARG A 125 -3.45 -9.01 17.93
N LEU A 126 -3.10 -8.75 16.67
CA LEU A 126 -1.81 -8.13 16.32
C LEU A 126 -1.70 -6.69 16.85
N PHE A 127 -2.80 -5.95 16.90
CA PHE A 127 -2.84 -4.61 17.48
C PHE A 127 -2.75 -4.66 19.02
N GLU A 128 -3.38 -5.65 19.66
CA GLU A 128 -3.35 -5.84 21.12
C GLU A 128 -1.99 -6.35 21.63
N ILE A 129 -1.29 -7.20 20.87
CA ILE A 129 0.08 -7.64 21.18
C ILE A 129 1.06 -6.47 21.07
N ASN A 130 0.88 -5.57 20.11
CA ASN A 130 1.75 -4.39 19.97
C ASN A 130 1.44 -3.30 21.01
N ALA A 131 0.19 -3.20 21.46
CA ALA A 131 -0.21 -2.28 22.53
C ALA A 131 0.23 -2.75 23.94
N ASN A 132 0.30 -4.06 24.18
CA ASN A 132 0.74 -4.63 25.47
C ASN A 132 2.24 -4.97 25.54
N GLY A 133 2.97 -4.91 24.42
CA GLY A 133 4.44 -5.05 24.37
C GLY A 133 5.22 -3.79 24.76
N PHE A 134 4.51 -2.73 25.18
CA PHE A 134 5.09 -1.45 25.63
C PHE A 134 4.79 -1.16 27.11
N ARG A 135 4.64 -2.20 27.93
CA ARG A 135 4.67 -2.11 29.40
C ARG A 135 5.73 -3.05 29.95
#